data_AF-A0A836VE77-F1
#
_entry.id   AF-A0A836VE77-F1
#
_cell.length_a   1.000
_cell.length_b   1.000
_cell.length_c   1.000
_cell.angle_alpha   90.00
_cell.angle_beta   90.00
_cell.angle_gamma   90.00
#
_symmetry.space_group_name_H-M   'P 1'
#
loop_
_entity.id
_entity.type
_entity.pdbx_description
1 polymer ?
#
loop_
_entity_poly.entity_id
_entity_poly.type
_entity_poly.pdbx_seq_one_letter_code
_entity_poly.pdbx_strand_id
1 'polypeptide(L)'
;MLELAEELHSRKHHVTVITTWPEYNLDQDATARSFSEKEIENGITVLRVKTLPHHNVNYLLRGVAQLLMPVKFLRKLRQYDIMPDAVVVYSPPLPLALVGSWLQRSNVRFLLNVQDLFPQNAIDLG
;
A
#
# COMPACT_ATOMS: atom_id res chain seq x y z
N MET A 1 6.70 -6.55 5.51
CA MET A 1 7.14 -5.52 4.54
C MET A 1 8.01 -4.43 5.16
N LEU A 2 7.88 -4.12 6.47
CA LEU A 2 8.74 -3.13 7.15
C LEU A 2 10.24 -3.49 7.03
N GLU A 3 10.62 -4.70 7.44
CA GLU A 3 12.02 -5.17 7.36
C GLU A 3 12.60 -5.09 5.94
N LEU A 4 11.79 -5.40 4.91
CA LEU A 4 12.22 -5.27 3.51
C LEU A 4 12.51 -3.81 3.15
N ALA A 5 11.66 -2.87 3.59
CA ALA A 5 11.85 -1.45 3.33
C ALA A 5 13.11 -0.91 4.05
N GLU A 6 13.32 -1.32 5.30
CA GLU A 6 14.49 -0.95 6.10
C GLU A 6 15.79 -1.52 5.51
N GLU A 7 15.78 -2.77 5.04
CA GLU A 7 16.94 -3.40 4.42
C GLU A 7 17.25 -2.83 3.03
N LEU A 8 16.25 -2.39 2.26
CA LEU A 8 16.49 -1.63 1.03
C LEU A 8 17.09 -0.25 1.33
N HIS A 9 16.61 0.41 2.38
CA HIS A 9 17.14 1.70 2.82
C HIS A 9 18.59 1.56 3.32
N SER A 10 18.91 0.52 4.10
CA SER A 10 20.28 0.24 4.59
C SER A 10 21.27 0.04 3.43
N ARG A 11 20.79 -0.51 2.31
CA ARG A 11 21.52 -0.65 1.04
C ARG A 11 21.58 0.62 0.20
N LYS A 12 21.18 1.77 0.75
CA LYS A 12 21.20 3.11 0.13
C LYS A 12 20.21 3.33 -1.01
N HIS A 13 19.13 2.54 -1.06
CA HIS A 13 18.02 2.84 -1.96
C HIS A 13 17.11 3.92 -1.38
N HIS A 14 16.55 4.75 -2.25
CA HIS A 14 15.47 5.67 -1.87
C HIS A 14 14.16 4.89 -1.83
N VAL A 15 13.62 4.71 -0.62
CA VAL A 15 12.43 3.87 -0.40
C VAL A 15 11.25 4.76 -0.05
N THR A 16 10.16 4.55 -0.79
CA THR A 16 8.84 5.10 -0.47
C THR A 16 7.88 3.94 -0.20
N VAL A 17 7.23 3.95 0.96
CA VAL A 17 6.16 3.04 1.32
C VAL A 17 4.84 3.77 1.19
N ILE A 18 3.93 3.27 0.36
CA ILE A 18 2.56 3.75 0.27
C ILE A 18 1.61 2.74 0.93
N THR A 19 0.80 3.20 1.87
CA THR A 19 -0.09 2.35 2.67
C THR A 19 -1.41 3.06 2.98
N THR A 20 -2.41 2.33 3.46
CA THR A 20 -3.68 2.91 3.92
C THR A 20 -3.50 3.63 5.26
N TRP A 21 -4.44 4.52 5.59
CA TRP A 21 -4.45 5.17 6.90
C TRP A 21 -4.53 4.13 8.04
N PRO A 22 -3.78 4.29 9.12
CA PRO A 22 -3.85 3.37 10.25
C PRO A 22 -5.18 3.58 11.01
N GLU A 23 -6.15 2.70 10.77
CA GLU A 23 -7.47 2.71 11.41
C GLU A 23 -7.68 1.53 12.38
N TYR A 24 -6.93 0.44 12.22
CA TYR A 24 -7.08 -0.83 12.95
C TYR A 24 -5.70 -1.39 13.35
N ASN A 25 -5.63 -2.20 14.41
CA ASN A 25 -4.39 -2.78 14.98
C ASN A 25 -3.32 -1.74 15.36
N LEU A 26 -3.75 -0.60 15.90
CA LEU A 26 -2.85 0.30 16.60
C LEU A 26 -2.48 -0.36 17.94
N ASP A 27 -1.17 -0.48 18.23
CA ASP A 27 -0.71 -0.84 19.57
C ASP A 27 -1.41 0.07 20.60
N GLN A 28 -1.70 -0.45 21.79
CA GLN A 28 -2.47 0.29 22.81
C GLN A 28 -1.81 1.65 23.15
N ASP A 29 -0.49 1.77 22.96
CA ASP A 29 0.31 3.00 23.12
C ASP A 29 0.25 3.97 21.92
N ALA A 30 -0.26 3.55 20.76
CA ALA A 30 -0.35 4.36 19.54
C ALA A 30 -1.57 5.29 19.50
N THR A 31 -2.46 5.21 20.51
CA THR A 31 -3.63 6.09 20.66
C THR A 31 -3.29 7.58 20.80
N ALA A 32 -2.02 7.93 21.04
CA ALA A 32 -1.55 9.32 21.16
C ALA A 32 -0.78 9.86 19.94
N ARG A 33 -0.54 9.07 18.88
CA ARG A 33 0.32 9.50 17.76
C ARG A 33 -0.48 10.19 16.65
N SER A 34 -0.18 11.46 16.40
CA SER A 34 -0.73 12.20 15.26
C SER A 34 -0.03 11.77 13.98
N PHE A 35 -0.72 11.02 13.12
CA PHE A 35 -0.19 10.62 11.81
C PHE A 35 -0.33 11.73 10.78
N SER A 36 0.70 11.91 9.96
CA SER A 36 0.66 12.77 8.77
C SER A 36 0.46 11.95 7.50
N GLU A 37 -0.11 12.58 6.46
CA GLU A 37 -0.30 11.94 5.13
C GLU A 37 1.04 11.54 4.52
N LYS A 38 2.08 12.39 4.64
CA LYS A 38 3.44 12.09 4.23
C LYS A 38 4.38 12.36 5.39
N GLU A 39 5.19 11.38 5.73
CA GLU A 39 6.12 11.43 6.86
C GLU A 39 7.42 10.70 6.52
N ILE A 40 8.51 11.02 7.20
CA ILE A 40 9.77 10.28 7.10
C ILE A 40 9.94 9.47 8.38
N GLU A 41 10.01 8.16 8.26
CA GLU A 41 10.23 7.23 9.37
C GLU A 41 11.49 6.42 9.07
N ASN A 42 12.48 6.45 9.97
CA ASN A 42 13.76 5.74 9.79
C ASN A 42 14.44 6.00 8.42
N GLY A 43 14.31 7.22 7.88
CA GLY A 43 14.85 7.59 6.57
C GLY A 43 14.02 7.10 5.36
N ILE A 44 12.88 6.46 5.60
CA ILE A 44 11.95 5.96 4.58
C ILE A 44 10.78 6.94 4.45
N THR A 45 10.40 7.28 3.22
CA THR A 45 9.20 8.10 2.99
C THR A 45 7.96 7.23 3.14
N VAL A 46 7.09 7.54 4.10
CA VAL A 46 5.82 6.85 4.31
C VAL A 46 4.68 7.76 3.84
N LEU A 47 3.87 7.25 2.91
CA LEU A 47 2.71 7.92 2.33
C LEU A 47 1.43 7.17 2.72
N ARG A 48 0.64 7.75 3.62
CA ARG A 48 -0.60 7.19 4.17
C ARG A 48 -1.81 7.74 3.46
N VAL A 49 -2.57 6.88 2.80
CA VAL A 49 -3.71 7.27 1.98
C VAL A 49 -5.02 6.92 2.68
N LYS A 50 -5.90 7.92 2.84
CA LYS A 50 -7.26 7.69 3.34
C LYS A 50 -8.11 6.94 2.29
N THR A 51 -8.43 5.69 2.57
CA THR A 51 -9.24 4.81 1.72
C THR A 51 -10.68 4.71 2.22
N LEU A 52 -11.57 4.09 1.44
CA LEU A 52 -12.89 3.74 1.98
C LEU A 52 -12.73 2.59 2.99
N PRO A 53 -13.60 2.49 4.01
CA PRO A 53 -13.56 1.37 4.93
C PRO A 53 -13.76 0.07 4.17
N HIS A 54 -12.79 -0.84 4.27
CA HIS A 54 -12.86 -2.19 3.69
C HIS A 54 -12.95 -3.27 4.78
N HIS A 55 -12.86 -2.88 6.06
CA HIS A 55 -13.10 -3.73 7.21
C HIS A 55 -14.53 -3.53 7.74
N ASN A 56 -15.19 -4.63 8.12
CA ASN A 56 -16.53 -4.65 8.73
C ASN A 56 -17.67 -3.99 7.90
N VAL A 57 -17.53 -3.99 6.57
CA VAL A 57 -18.54 -3.52 5.62
C VAL A 57 -19.07 -4.65 4.74
N ASN A 58 -20.26 -4.46 4.16
CA ASN A 58 -20.88 -5.38 3.21
C ASN A 58 -19.93 -5.74 2.06
N TYR A 59 -19.97 -7.00 1.58
CA TYR A 59 -19.11 -7.52 0.51
C TYR A 59 -19.04 -6.63 -0.73
N LEU A 60 -20.17 -6.08 -1.18
CA LEU A 60 -20.21 -5.17 -2.33
C LEU A 60 -19.42 -3.88 -2.08
N LEU A 61 -19.57 -3.28 -0.89
CA LEU A 61 -18.84 -2.06 -0.52
C LEU A 61 -17.35 -2.35 -0.34
N ARG A 62 -17.00 -3.53 0.19
CA ARG A 62 -15.61 -4.01 0.29
C ARG A 62 -14.98 -4.14 -1.09
N GLY A 63 -15.66 -4.80 -2.03
CA GLY A 63 -15.18 -4.95 -3.41
C GLY A 63 -14.97 -3.60 -4.11
N VAL A 64 -15.94 -2.69 -4.00
CA VAL A 64 -15.80 -1.32 -4.54
C VAL A 64 -14.65 -0.57 -3.88
N ALA A 65 -14.50 -0.66 -2.55
CA ALA A 65 -13.38 -0.06 -1.85
C ALA A 65 -12.04 -0.59 -2.37
N GLN A 66 -11.91 -1.90 -2.55
CA GLN A 66 -10.71 -2.54 -3.08
C GLN A 66 -10.38 -2.10 -4.51
N LEU A 67 -11.37 -1.96 -5.39
CA LEU A 67 -11.16 -1.49 -6.76
C LEU A 67 -10.79 0.01 -6.82
N LEU A 68 -11.26 0.81 -5.87
CA LEU A 68 -10.92 2.24 -5.79
C LEU A 68 -9.55 2.50 -5.16
N MET A 69 -9.02 1.58 -4.34
CA MET A 69 -7.73 1.73 -3.68
C MET A 69 -6.57 2.01 -4.66
N PRO A 70 -6.37 1.23 -5.75
CA PRO A 70 -5.32 1.48 -6.73
C PRO A 70 -5.37 2.88 -7.33
N VAL A 71 -6.58 3.35 -7.66
CA VAL A 71 -6.80 4.68 -8.26
C VAL A 71 -6.38 5.78 -7.28
N LYS A 72 -6.72 5.63 -6.00
CA LYS A 72 -6.28 6.58 -4.95
C LYS A 72 -4.77 6.58 -4.78
N PHE A 73 -4.14 5.40 -4.79
CA PHE A 73 -2.69 5.27 -4.65
C PHE A 73 -1.96 5.96 -5.81
N LEU A 74 -2.36 5.67 -7.05
CA LEU A 74 -1.79 6.32 -8.24
C LEU A 74 -1.96 7.84 -8.22
N ARG A 75 -3.13 8.34 -7.79
CA ARG A 75 -3.37 9.77 -7.62
C ARG A 75 -2.41 10.41 -6.61
N LYS A 76 -2.18 9.75 -5.47
CA LYS A 76 -1.28 10.26 -4.43
C LYS A 76 0.18 10.21 -4.85
N LEU A 77 0.62 9.14 -5.52
CA LEU A 77 1.97 9.08 -6.10
C LEU A 77 2.21 10.24 -7.07
N ARG A 78 1.24 10.53 -7.96
CA ARG A 78 1.32 11.68 -8.86
C ARG A 78 1.28 13.03 -8.12
N GLN A 79 0.43 13.18 -7.10
CA GLN A 79 0.32 14.41 -6.30
C GLN A 79 1.66 14.79 -5.65
N TYR A 80 2.42 13.79 -5.19
CA TYR A 80 3.71 13.99 -4.53
C TYR A 80 4.93 13.87 -5.46
N ASP A 81 4.69 13.79 -6.77
CA ASP A 81 5.72 13.63 -7.81
C ASP A 81 6.66 12.44 -7.56
N ILE A 82 6.09 11.32 -7.11
CA ILE A 82 6.83 10.10 -6.80
C ILE A 82 6.81 9.19 -8.03
N MET A 83 7.94 9.12 -8.74
CA MET A 83 8.14 8.20 -9.85
C MET A 83 9.29 7.23 -9.55
N PRO A 84 8.98 5.98 -9.16
CA PRO A 84 10.01 5.02 -8.76
C PRO A 84 10.62 4.29 -9.97
N ASP A 85 11.86 3.81 -9.85
CA ASP A 85 12.48 2.91 -10.85
C ASP A 85 11.99 1.47 -10.75
N ALA A 86 11.49 1.10 -9.57
CA ALA A 86 10.93 -0.22 -9.28
C ALA A 86 9.81 -0.11 -8.25
N VAL A 87 8.79 -0.95 -8.39
CA VAL A 87 7.65 -1.03 -7.47
C VAL A 87 7.43 -2.48 -7.04
N VAL A 88 7.35 -2.68 -5.72
CA VAL A 88 7.00 -3.97 -5.12
C VAL A 88 5.59 -3.84 -4.54
N VAL A 89 4.66 -4.62 -5.05
CA VAL A 89 3.28 -4.65 -4.54
C VAL A 89 3.09 -5.91 -3.73
N TYR A 90 2.56 -5.76 -2.52
CA TYR A 90 2.19 -6.84 -1.64
C TYR A 90 0.69 -7.14 -1.76
N SER A 91 0.33 -8.39 -2.05
CA SER A 91 -1.05 -8.90 -2.01
C SER A 91 -1.28 -9.52 -0.63
N PRO A 92 -2.39 -9.15 0.05
CA PRO A 92 -3.64 -9.86 -0.24
C PRO A 92 -4.63 -9.16 -1.20
N PRO A 93 -4.83 -7.83 -1.24
CA PRO A 93 -5.78 -7.24 -2.19
C PRO A 93 -5.21 -7.32 -3.61
N LEU A 94 -5.66 -8.30 -4.39
CA LEU A 94 -5.26 -8.49 -5.78
C LEU A 94 -5.41 -7.21 -6.64
N PRO A 95 -6.44 -6.37 -6.46
CA PRO A 95 -6.55 -5.12 -7.22
C PRO A 95 -5.36 -4.18 -7.07
N LEU A 96 -4.59 -4.22 -5.97
CA LEU A 96 -3.39 -3.38 -5.81
C LEU A 96 -2.32 -3.67 -6.87
N ALA A 97 -2.31 -4.87 -7.46
CA ALA A 97 -1.44 -5.18 -8.60
C ALA A 97 -1.65 -4.22 -9.78
N LEU A 98 -2.83 -3.62 -9.91
CA LEU A 98 -3.14 -2.61 -10.93
C LEU A 98 -2.28 -1.35 -10.78
N VAL A 99 -1.84 -0.99 -9.56
CA VAL A 99 -0.91 0.13 -9.34
C VAL A 99 0.42 -0.16 -10.04
N GLY A 100 0.99 -1.34 -9.80
CA GLY A 100 2.25 -1.77 -10.40
C GLY A 100 2.13 -1.92 -11.92
N SER A 101 1.07 -2.57 -12.39
CA SER A 101 0.78 -2.72 -13.83
C SER A 101 0.63 -1.37 -14.54
N TRP A 102 0.02 -0.37 -13.87
CA TRP A 102 -0.10 0.96 -14.45
C TRP A 102 1.25 1.67 -14.55
N LEU A 103 2.08 1.61 -13.50
CA LEU A 103 3.42 2.19 -13.49
C LEU A 103 4.36 1.51 -14.49
N GLN A 104 4.18 0.22 -14.75
CA GLN A 104 4.97 -0.52 -15.74
C GLN A 104 4.88 0.10 -17.16
N ARG A 105 3.77 0.79 -17.48
CA ARG A 105 3.63 1.54 -18.75
C ARG A 105 4.66 2.68 -18.89
N SER A 106 5.23 3.14 -17.78
CA SER A 106 6.25 4.18 -17.71
C SER A 106 7.66 3.62 -17.50
N ASN A 107 7.93 2.39 -17.94
CA ASN A 107 9.23 1.72 -17.83
C ASN A 107 9.70 1.44 -16.37
N VAL A 108 8.76 1.40 -15.42
CA VAL A 108 9.01 1.02 -14.03
C VAL A 108 9.08 -0.50 -13.90
N ARG A 109 10.10 -1.03 -13.21
CA ARG A 109 10.19 -2.47 -12.93
C ARG A 109 9.15 -2.87 -11.90
N PHE A 110 8.31 -3.85 -12.22
CA PHE A 110 7.21 -4.28 -11.35
C PHE A 110 7.45 -5.68 -10.80
N LEU A 111 7.39 -5.81 -9.46
CA LEU A 111 7.38 -7.08 -8.74
C LEU A 111 6.07 -7.19 -7.95
N LEU A 112 5.29 -8.23 -8.24
CA LEU A 112 4.13 -8.60 -7.43
C LEU A 112 4.50 -9.73 -6.48
N ASN A 113 4.50 -9.44 -5.18
CA ASN A 113 4.69 -10.43 -4.13
C ASN A 113 3.33 -10.96 -3.68
N VAL A 114 2.94 -12.12 -4.19
CA VAL A 114 1.72 -12.81 -3.78
C VAL A 114 2.07 -13.80 -2.67
N GLN A 115 1.57 -13.52 -1.47
CA GLN A 115 1.64 -14.44 -0.34
C GLN A 115 0.27 -15.05 -0.08
N ASP A 116 0.26 -16.23 0.53
CA ASP A 116 -0.95 -16.88 1.03
C ASP A 116 -2.08 -16.99 0.00
N LEU A 117 -1.79 -17.54 -1.18
CA LEU A 117 -2.81 -17.79 -2.20
C LEU A 117 -3.61 -19.06 -1.85
N PHE A 118 -4.54 -18.92 -0.90
CA PHE A 118 -5.47 -19.99 -0.51
C PHE A 118 -6.87 -19.72 -1.09
N PRO A 119 -7.62 -20.77 -1.49
CA PRO A 119 -9.00 -20.61 -1.97
C PRO A 119 -9.89 -19.85 -0.98
N GLN A 120 -9.64 -20.06 0.33
CA GLN A 120 -10.36 -19.38 1.40
C GLN A 120 -10.11 -17.87 1.41
N ASN A 121 -8.89 -17.41 1.09
CA ASN A 121 -8.58 -15.98 1.04
C ASN A 121 -9.34 -15.28 -0.09
N ALA A 122 -9.60 -15.96 -1.22
CA ALA A 122 -10.44 -15.40 -2.28
C ALA A 122 -11.89 -15.18 -1.80
N ILE A 123 -12.40 -16.07 -0.93
CA ILE A 123 -13.75 -15.95 -0.34
C ILE A 123 -13.77 -14.85 0.73
N ASP A 124 -12.74 -14.78 1.58
CA ASP A 124 -12.68 -13.84 2.70
C ASP A 124 -12.43 -12.39 2.23
N LEU A 125 -11.67 -12.22 1.14
CA LEU A 125 -11.43 -10.93 0.50
C LEU A 125 -12.68 -10.41 -0.24
N GLY A 126 -13.60 -11.30 -0.61
CA GLY A 126 -14.87 -11.00 -1.29
C GLY A 126 -14.81 -11.21 -2.79
#